data_AF-K1S8H5-F1
#
_entry.id   AF-K1S8H5-F1
#
_cell.length_a   1.000
_cell.length_b   1.000
_cell.length_c   1.000
_cell.angle_alpha   90.00
_cell.angle_beta   90.00
_cell.angle_gamma   90.00
#
_symmetry.space_group_name_H-M   'P 1'
#
loop_
_entity.id
_entity.type
_entity.pdbx_description
1 polymer ?
#
loop_
_entity_poly.entity_id
_entity_poly.type
_entity_poly.pdbx_seq_one_letter_code
_entity_poly.pdbx_strand_id
1 'polypeptide(L)'
;MDDGTFFTEREIRAVAVFLPLAGLLVAAVALFRPKSDPLEARRVEVAMERRMPADSIRLRPFDPNTADFDELLRLGLSKHEAVSLLKYRAAGKVFRIPEDLSLCYGISDSL
;
A
#
# COMPACT_ATOMS: atom_id res chain seq x y z
N MET A 1 46.92 -12.54 -21.13
CA MET A 1 46.84 -12.61 -22.59
C MET A 1 45.51 -13.28 -22.87
N ASP A 2 44.58 -12.44 -23.31
CA ASP A 2 43.13 -12.62 -23.24
C ASP A 2 42.59 -13.54 -24.32
N ASP A 3 41.85 -14.57 -23.90
CA ASP A 3 40.99 -15.34 -24.80
C ASP A 3 39.54 -15.14 -24.35
N GLY A 4 39.05 -13.92 -24.57
CA GLY A 4 37.68 -13.52 -24.28
C GLY A 4 36.65 -14.29 -25.12
N THR A 5 35.77 -15.03 -24.43
CA THR A 5 34.38 -15.34 -24.80
C THR A 5 34.12 -15.80 -26.25
N PHE A 6 34.23 -17.10 -26.53
CA PHE A 6 33.72 -17.69 -27.76
C PHE A 6 32.45 -18.50 -27.49
N PHE A 7 31.30 -17.91 -27.81
CA PHE A 7 29.99 -18.59 -27.81
C PHE A 7 30.00 -19.77 -28.80
N THR A 8 29.42 -20.90 -28.41
CA THR A 8 29.34 -22.13 -29.23
C THR A 8 28.39 -21.93 -30.42
N GLU A 9 28.57 -22.60 -31.56
CA GLU A 9 27.70 -22.47 -32.74
C GLU A 9 26.20 -22.68 -32.44
N ARG A 10 25.88 -23.54 -31.47
CA ARG A 10 24.51 -23.76 -30.99
C ARG A 10 23.94 -22.54 -30.25
N GLU A 11 24.78 -21.83 -29.50
CA GLU A 11 24.41 -20.61 -28.78
C GLU A 11 24.19 -19.46 -29.76
N ILE A 12 25.02 -19.33 -30.79
CA ILE A 12 24.84 -18.31 -31.84
C ILE A 12 23.50 -18.52 -32.56
N ARG A 13 23.17 -19.76 -32.93
CA ARG A 13 21.87 -20.08 -33.56
C ARG A 13 20.69 -19.85 -32.62
N ALA A 14 20.83 -20.21 -31.34
CA ALA A 14 19.79 -19.96 -30.34
C ALA A 14 19.54 -18.46 -30.14
N VAL A 15 20.59 -17.64 -30.02
CA VAL A 15 20.48 -16.19 -29.87
C VAL A 15 19.88 -15.55 -31.13
N ALA A 16 20.29 -16.00 -32.33
CA ALA A 16 19.76 -15.50 -33.59
C ALA A 16 18.24 -15.73 -33.75
N VAL A 17 17.68 -16.77 -33.13
CA VAL A 17 16.24 -17.05 -33.13
C VAL A 17 15.53 -16.41 -31.92
N PHE A 18 16.19 -16.39 -30.77
CA PHE A 18 15.62 -15.87 -29.54
C PHE A 18 15.44 -14.34 -29.58
N LEU A 19 16.42 -13.59 -30.08
CA LEU A 19 16.34 -12.12 -30.15
C LEU A 19 15.13 -11.59 -30.96
N PRO A 20 14.85 -12.09 -32.19
CA PRO A 20 13.67 -11.63 -32.91
C PRO A 20 12.37 -12.08 -32.24
N LEU A 21 12.32 -13.28 -31.64
CA LEU A 21 11.15 -13.74 -30.87
C LEU A 21 10.90 -12.89 -29.63
N ALA A 22 11.95 -12.57 -28.87
CA ALA A 22 11.88 -11.67 -27.72
C ALA A 22 11.45 -10.26 -28.15
N GLY A 23 11.99 -9.76 -29.27
CA GLY A 23 11.58 -8.50 -29.87
C GLY A 23 10.10 -8.48 -30.27
N LEU A 24 9.62 -9.54 -30.92
CA LEU A 24 8.20 -9.70 -31.27
C LEU A 24 7.31 -9.79 -30.03
N LEU A 25 7.75 -10.50 -28.98
CA LEU A 25 7.03 -10.60 -27.72
C LEU A 25 6.92 -9.22 -27.04
N VAL A 26 8.02 -8.48 -26.95
CA VAL A 26 8.03 -7.12 -26.38
C VAL A 26 7.17 -6.17 -27.21
N ALA A 27 7.25 -6.23 -28.54
CA ALA A 27 6.43 -5.42 -29.44
C ALA A 27 4.93 -5.76 -29.29
N ALA A 28 4.58 -7.05 -29.23
CA ALA A 28 3.21 -7.48 -28.96
C ALA A 28 2.73 -6.93 -27.62
N VAL A 29 3.48 -7.13 -26.53
CA VAL A 29 3.12 -6.58 -25.20
C VAL A 29 2.97 -5.05 -25.23
N ALA A 30 3.83 -4.34 -25.97
CA ALA A 30 3.74 -2.89 -26.11
C ALA A 30 2.50 -2.44 -26.90
N LEU A 31 2.12 -3.17 -27.95
CA LEU A 31 0.91 -2.89 -28.76
C LEU A 31 -0.38 -3.29 -28.03
N PHE A 32 -0.32 -4.32 -27.18
CA PHE A 32 -1.43 -4.79 -26.35
C PHE A 32 -1.51 -4.08 -25.00
N ARG A 33 -0.63 -3.12 -24.68
CA ARG A 33 -0.81 -2.28 -23.49
C ARG A 33 -2.09 -1.47 -23.69
N PRO A 34 -3.19 -1.76 -22.95
CA PRO A 34 -4.38 -0.95 -23.05
C PRO A 34 -3.98 0.47 -22.68
N LYS A 35 -4.24 1.42 -23.58
CA LYS A 35 -4.06 2.83 -23.30
C LYS A 35 -5.08 3.17 -22.22
N SER A 36 -4.64 3.18 -20.96
CA SER A 36 -5.46 3.61 -19.82
C SER A 36 -6.01 4.98 -20.18
N ASP A 37 -7.32 5.08 -20.34
CA ASP A 37 -7.96 6.32 -20.72
C ASP A 37 -7.67 7.36 -19.61
N PRO A 38 -7.00 8.49 -19.92
CA PRO A 38 -6.69 9.51 -18.92
C PRO A 38 -7.94 10.05 -18.24
N LEU A 39 -9.11 9.96 -18.86
CA LEU A 39 -10.37 10.35 -18.25
C LEU A 39 -10.83 9.33 -17.20
N GLU A 40 -10.66 8.04 -17.45
CA GLU A 40 -10.96 6.99 -16.45
C GLU A 40 -10.04 7.10 -15.24
N ALA A 41 -8.75 7.37 -15.46
CA ALA A 41 -7.80 7.64 -14.38
C ALA A 41 -8.25 8.84 -13.53
N ARG A 42 -8.59 9.97 -14.17
CA ARG A 42 -9.11 11.15 -13.46
C ARG A 42 -10.44 10.90 -12.76
N ARG A 43 -11.34 10.09 -13.35
CA ARG A 43 -12.61 9.73 -12.70
C ARG A 43 -12.37 8.91 -11.44
N VAL A 44 -11.40 7.99 -11.46
CA VAL A 44 -11.01 7.20 -10.28
C VAL A 44 -10.38 8.10 -9.22
N GLU A 45 -9.47 9.00 -9.62
CA GLU A 45 -8.85 9.99 -8.72
C GLU A 45 -9.92 10.86 -8.03
N VAL A 46 -10.82 11.48 -8.79
CA VAL A 46 -11.91 12.32 -8.25
C VAL A 46 -12.88 11.51 -7.38
N ALA A 47 -13.14 10.25 -7.72
CA ALA A 47 -13.96 9.37 -6.88
C ALA A 47 -13.28 9.02 -5.55
N MET A 48 -11.95 8.85 -5.54
CA MET A 48 -11.17 8.64 -4.33
C MET A 48 -11.12 9.91 -3.46
N GLU A 49 -10.88 11.08 -4.05
CA GLU A 49 -10.93 12.38 -3.36
C GLU A 49 -12.30 12.63 -2.71
N ARG A 50 -13.39 12.29 -3.38
CA ARG A 50 -14.75 12.40 -2.80
C ARG A 50 -15.04 11.42 -1.68
N ARG A 51 -14.36 10.27 -1.65
CA ARG A 51 -14.58 9.22 -0.66
C ARG A 51 -13.81 9.48 0.65
N MET A 52 -12.80 10.33 0.61
CA MET A 52 -12.03 10.74 1.78
C MET A 52 -12.02 12.26 1.88
N PRO A 53 -13.00 12.88 2.58
CA PRO A 53 -12.79 14.22 3.08
C PRO A 53 -11.72 14.09 4.17
N ALA A 54 -10.45 14.31 3.80
CA ALA A 54 -9.33 14.45 4.73
C ALA A 54 -9.65 15.47 5.84
N ASP A 55 -10.54 16.43 5.55
CA ASP A 55 -11.02 17.48 6.46
C ASP A 55 -12.22 17.12 7.34
N SER A 56 -12.79 15.91 7.23
CA SER A 56 -13.94 15.53 8.07
C SER A 56 -13.58 14.80 9.37
N ILE A 57 -12.28 14.55 9.62
CA ILE A 57 -11.81 14.03 10.91
C ILE A 57 -11.99 15.13 11.95
N ARG A 58 -13.17 15.18 12.57
CA ARG A 58 -13.39 16.02 13.76
C ARG A 58 -12.61 15.39 14.90
N LEU A 59 -11.39 15.88 15.12
CA LEU A 59 -10.61 15.58 16.32
C LEU A 59 -11.45 15.98 17.53
N ARG A 60 -11.92 14.98 18.28
CA ARG A 60 -12.58 15.17 19.57
C ARG A 60 -11.64 14.66 20.66
N PRO A 61 -11.52 15.37 21.79
CA PRO A 61 -10.81 14.83 22.92
C PRO A 61 -11.53 13.55 23.39
N PHE A 62 -10.75 12.51 23.66
CA PHE A 62 -11.21 11.26 24.23
C PHE A 62 -10.17 10.78 25.24
N ASP A 63 -10.60 9.97 26.21
CA ASP A 63 -9.69 9.33 27.15
C ASP A 63 -9.47 7.87 26.72
N PRO A 64 -8.24 7.48 26.31
CA PRO A 64 -7.95 6.13 25.84
C PRO A 64 -8.11 5.06 26.92
N ASN A 65 -8.16 5.41 28.20
CA ASN A 65 -8.35 4.46 29.30
C ASN A 65 -9.83 4.18 29.59
N THR A 66 -10.74 5.01 29.08
CA THR A 66 -12.18 4.90 29.33
C THR A 66 -13.01 4.69 28.07
N ALA A 67 -12.59 5.23 26.92
CA ALA A 67 -13.34 5.21 25.66
C ALA A 67 -13.85 3.82 25.25
N ASP A 68 -15.11 3.72 24.85
CA ASP A 68 -15.72 2.45 24.42
C ASP A 68 -15.46 2.14 22.93
N PHE A 69 -15.82 0.93 22.49
CA PHE A 69 -15.59 0.51 21.10
C PHE A 69 -16.25 1.45 20.07
N ASP A 70 -17.49 1.87 20.32
CA ASP A 70 -18.24 2.71 19.38
C ASP A 70 -17.73 4.15 19.36
N GLU A 71 -17.21 4.65 20.47
CA GLU A 71 -16.49 5.91 20.57
C GLU A 71 -15.19 5.87 19.76
N LEU A 72 -14.39 4.81 19.90
CA LEU A 72 -13.16 4.61 19.11
C LEU A 72 -13.45 4.58 17.61
N LEU A 73 -14.52 3.90 17.18
CA LEU A 73 -14.93 3.90 15.77
C LEU A 73 -15.36 5.29 15.29
N ARG A 74 -16.09 6.05 16.11
CA ARG A 74 -16.51 7.43 15.77
C ARG A 74 -15.35 8.41 15.72
N LEU A 75 -14.25 8.12 16.41
CA LEU A 75 -12.99 8.87 16.34
C LEU A 75 -12.21 8.58 15.04
N GLY A 76 -12.65 7.60 14.24
CA GLY A 76 -12.02 7.24 12.97
C GLY A 76 -11.06 6.06 13.08
N LEU A 77 -10.94 5.41 14.23
CA LEU A 77 -10.18 4.18 14.35
C LEU A 77 -10.87 3.06 13.57
N SER A 78 -10.09 2.24 12.90
CA SER A 78 -10.55 0.98 12.35
C SER A 78 -10.97 0.03 13.47
N LYS A 79 -11.80 -0.96 13.12
CA LYS A 79 -12.20 -2.02 14.05
C LYS A 79 -11.00 -2.74 14.67
N HIS A 80 -9.92 -2.91 13.90
CA HIS A 80 -8.71 -3.59 14.38
C HIS A 80 -7.97 -2.75 15.43
N GLU A 81 -7.83 -1.45 15.20
CA GLU A 81 -7.18 -0.52 16.14
C GLU A 81 -8.00 -0.40 17.43
N ALA A 82 -9.31 -0.24 17.32
CA ALA A 82 -10.21 -0.19 18.48
C ALA A 82 -10.12 -1.47 19.34
N VAL A 83 -10.12 -2.66 18.72
CA VAL A 83 -9.93 -3.92 19.44
C VAL A 83 -8.55 -4.02 20.09
N SER A 84 -7.50 -3.56 19.40
CA SER A 84 -6.13 -3.60 19.92
C SER A 84 -5.98 -2.72 21.16
N LEU A 85 -6.57 -1.52 21.13
CA LEU A 85 -6.61 -0.60 22.27
C LEU A 85 -7.37 -1.20 23.46
N LEU A 86 -8.52 -1.84 23.21
CA LEU A 86 -9.27 -2.52 24.27
C LEU A 86 -8.50 -3.70 24.88
N LYS A 87 -7.78 -4.48 24.05
CA LYS A 87 -6.91 -5.56 24.53
C LYS A 87 -5.77 -5.04 25.39
N TYR A 88 -5.18 -3.90 25.01
CA TYR A 88 -4.14 -3.24 25.79
C TYR A 88 -4.64 -2.88 27.20
N ARG A 89 -5.85 -2.32 27.31
CA ARG A 89 -6.51 -2.04 28.59
C ARG A 89 -6.83 -3.30 29.39
N ALA A 90 -7.35 -4.33 28.74
CA ALA A 90 -7.68 -5.60 29.39
C ALA A 90 -6.43 -6.30 29.97
N ALA A 91 -5.25 -6.04 29.41
CA ALA A 91 -3.98 -6.50 29.95
C ALA A 91 -3.49 -5.69 31.17
N GLY A 92 -4.29 -4.76 31.70
CA GLY A 92 -3.94 -3.91 32.84
C GLY A 92 -2.96 -2.78 32.50
N LYS A 93 -2.71 -2.54 31.20
CA LYS A 93 -1.84 -1.46 30.75
C LYS A 93 -2.65 -0.17 30.68
N VAL A 94 -2.02 0.92 31.12
CA VAL A 94 -2.62 2.26 31.20
C VAL A 94 -1.87 3.16 30.23
N PHE A 95 -2.61 3.88 29.40
CA PHE A 95 -2.07 4.93 28.54
C PHE A 95 -1.81 6.15 29.43
N ARG A 96 -0.52 6.49 29.64
CA ARG A 96 -0.11 7.64 30.46
C ARG A 96 0.20 8.87 29.63
N ILE A 97 0.74 8.65 28.42
CA ILE A 97 1.09 9.68 27.47
C ILE A 97 0.49 9.34 26.09
N PRO A 98 0.16 10.32 25.25
CA PRO A 98 -0.42 10.06 23.93
C PRO A 98 0.50 9.20 23.05
N GLU A 99 1.81 9.27 23.25
CA GLU A 99 2.81 8.45 22.57
C GLU A 99 2.68 6.96 22.91
N ASP A 100 2.05 6.58 24.03
CA ASP A 100 1.76 5.18 24.37
C ASP A 100 0.75 4.55 23.40
N LEU A 101 0.00 5.35 22.62
CA LEU A 101 -0.88 4.85 21.56
C LEU A 101 -0.08 4.23 20.40
N SER A 102 1.19 4.62 20.20
CA SER A 102 2.09 4.00 19.21
C SER A 102 2.37 2.52 19.49
N LEU A 103 2.15 2.06 20.74
CA LEU A 103 2.25 0.66 21.13
C LEU A 103 1.05 -0.18 20.65
N CYS A 104 -0.02 0.46 20.17
CA CYS A 104 -1.14 -0.22 19.52
C CYS A 104 -0.82 -0.46 18.04
N TYR A 105 -0.73 -1.74 17.68
CA TYR A 105 -0.39 -2.21 16.33
C TYR A 105 -1.30 -1.57 15.26
N GLY A 106 -0.72 -0.73 14.39
CA GLY A 106 -1.41 -0.16 13.21
C GLY A 106 -1.50 1.37 13.14
N ILE A 107 -1.22 2.08 14.23
CA ILE A 107 -1.19 3.56 14.21
C ILE A 107 0.18 4.00 13.69
N SER A 108 0.32 4.09 12.37
CA SER A 108 1.52 4.66 11.75
C SER A 108 1.54 6.17 11.88
N ASP A 109 2.75 6.70 12.10
CA ASP A 109 3.14 8.07 12.40
C ASP A 109 2.92 9.07 11.23
N SER A 110 1.73 9.03 10.62
CA SER A 110 1.38 9.80 9.42
C SER A 110 0.19 10.74 9.64
N LEU A 111 -0.03 11.19 10.87
CA LEU A 111 -0.93 12.30 11.16
C LEU A 111 -0.24 13.65 10.92
#